data_AF-A0A562B935-F1
#
_entry.id   AF-A0A562B935-F1
#
_cell.length_a   1.000
_cell.length_b   1.000
_cell.length_c   1.000
_cell.angle_alpha   90.00
_cell.angle_beta   90.00
_cell.angle_gamma   90.00
#
_symmetry.space_group_name_H-M   'P 1'
#
loop_
_entity.id
_entity.type
_entity.pdbx_description
1 polymer ?
#
loop_
_entity_poly.entity_id
_entity_poly.type
_entity_poly.pdbx_seq_one_letter_code
_entity_poly.pdbx_strand_id
1 'polypeptide(L)'
;MSLIIAGRFDTFADAEAAAGQLFSRGFAEEDVTLFFVNPPGQHGRFPIGGDVDVDAGARKAGGGAGRGIVIGAIVGAVIGAVALAIMQASVLVLALATGLGAYLGSLVGALAMTRDPDRVPGAPPGRPEVKTERDAGVLLAVHVEAQTRDTAAEVLRAAGAKDIERAQGRWVDFDPLTPPVPVSRP
;
A
#
# COMPACT_ATOMS: atom_id res chain seq x y z
N MET A 1 11.23 -6.14 -28.11
CA MET A 1 10.51 -5.86 -26.84
C MET A 1 11.18 -4.65 -26.23
N SER A 2 10.43 -3.59 -25.90
CA SER A 2 10.98 -2.39 -25.24
C SER A 2 11.15 -2.66 -23.75
N LEU A 3 12.37 -2.46 -23.24
CA LEU A 3 12.69 -2.59 -21.83
C LEU A 3 12.85 -1.17 -21.26
N ILE A 4 12.23 -0.90 -20.11
CA ILE A 4 12.33 0.40 -19.45
C ILE A 4 12.97 0.20 -18.08
N ILE A 5 13.92 1.05 -17.75
CA ILE A 5 14.47 1.19 -16.40
C ILE A 5 14.07 2.55 -15.86
N ALA A 6 13.44 2.58 -14.70
CA ALA A 6 12.98 3.81 -14.07
C ALA A 6 13.65 4.01 -12.71
N GLY A 7 14.13 5.22 -12.45
CA GLY A 7 14.69 5.64 -11.17
C GLY A 7 13.82 6.72 -10.53
N ARG A 8 13.49 6.57 -9.24
CA ARG A 8 12.72 7.57 -8.48
C ARG A 8 13.64 8.54 -7.72
N PHE A 9 13.32 9.82 -7.79
CA PHE A 9 13.99 10.93 -7.14
C PHE A 9 12.98 11.80 -6.37
N ASP A 10 13.46 12.57 -5.40
CA ASP A 10 12.61 13.52 -4.66
C ASP A 10 12.36 14.81 -5.45
N THR A 11 13.33 15.24 -6.25
CA THR A 11 13.30 16.53 -6.95
C THR A 11 13.54 16.38 -8.45
N PHE A 12 13.03 17.34 -9.22
CA PHE A 12 13.31 17.44 -10.65
C PHE A 12 14.79 17.69 -10.92
N ALA A 13 15.45 18.50 -10.10
CA ALA A 13 16.86 18.81 -10.25
C ALA A 13 17.75 17.56 -10.16
N ASP A 14 17.48 16.66 -9.21
CA ASP A 14 18.23 15.41 -9.06
C ASP A 14 17.99 14.47 -10.24
N ALA A 15 16.73 14.38 -10.71
CA ALA A 15 16.37 13.58 -11.88
C ALA A 15 16.97 14.14 -13.18
N GLU A 16 16.98 15.45 -13.38
CA GLU A 16 17.61 16.11 -14.53
C GLU A 16 19.13 15.91 -14.53
N ALA A 17 19.78 15.98 -13.35
CA ALA A 17 21.19 15.69 -13.21
C ALA A 17 21.50 14.22 -13.59
N ALA A 18 20.64 13.27 -13.19
CA ALA A 18 20.75 11.88 -13.58
C ALA A 18 20.53 11.67 -15.09
N ALA A 19 19.59 12.39 -15.70
CA ALA A 19 19.37 12.40 -17.14
C ALA A 19 20.61 12.87 -17.90
N GLY A 20 21.26 13.94 -17.42
CA GLY A 20 22.53 14.41 -17.96
C GLY A 20 23.64 13.34 -17.92
N GLN A 21 23.70 12.54 -16.86
CA GLN A 21 24.64 11.42 -16.77
C GLN A 21 24.32 10.32 -17.79
N LEU A 22 23.04 10.01 -18.02
CA LEU A 22 22.62 9.07 -19.06
C LEU A 22 23.03 9.58 -20.46
N PHE A 23 22.80 10.85 -20.77
CA PHE A 23 23.21 11.42 -22.05
C PHE A 23 24.73 11.36 -22.26
N SER A 24 25.53 11.59 -21.22
CA SER A 24 26.99 11.45 -21.29
C SER A 24 27.47 10.01 -21.57
N ARG A 25 26.60 9.01 -21.35
CA ARG A 25 26.83 7.59 -21.62
C ARG A 25 26.25 7.13 -22.97
N GLY A 26 25.70 8.06 -23.77
CA GLY A 26 25.22 7.78 -25.13
C GLY A 26 23.76 7.35 -25.23
N PHE A 27 22.96 7.52 -24.17
CA PHE A 27 21.50 7.36 -24.28
C PHE A 27 20.91 8.55 -25.05
N ALA A 28 19.95 8.28 -25.94
CA ALA A 28 19.29 9.33 -26.72
C ALA A 28 18.24 10.07 -25.87
N GLU A 29 18.01 11.35 -26.19
CA GLU A 29 17.01 12.17 -25.48
C GLU A 29 15.60 11.61 -25.65
N GLU A 30 15.28 11.07 -26.83
CA GLU A 30 14.01 10.39 -27.12
C GLU A 30 13.79 9.11 -26.31
N ASP A 31 14.85 8.49 -25.80
CA ASP A 31 14.78 7.31 -24.94
C ASP A 31 14.64 7.66 -23.45
N VAL A 32 14.78 8.93 -23.07
CA VAL A 32 14.73 9.38 -21.68
C VAL A 32 13.48 10.23 -21.45
N THR A 33 12.67 9.86 -20.46
CA THR A 33 11.45 10.58 -20.11
C THR A 33 11.42 10.86 -18.61
N LEU A 34 11.11 12.10 -18.25
CA LEU A 34 11.03 12.57 -16.86
C LEU A 34 9.60 13.04 -16.58
N PHE A 35 9.02 12.57 -15.48
CA PHE A 35 7.66 12.94 -15.06
C PHE A 35 7.49 12.80 -13.55
N PHE A 36 6.41 13.35 -13.01
CA PHE A 36 6.06 13.23 -11.60
C PHE A 36 4.93 12.22 -11.39
N VAL A 37 5.05 11.38 -10.36
CA VAL A 37 3.99 10.48 -9.91
C VAL A 37 3.48 10.94 -8.55
N ASN A 38 2.17 11.14 -8.50
CA ASN A 38 1.45 11.51 -7.29
C ASN A 38 1.45 10.36 -6.28
N PRO A 39 1.34 10.66 -4.98
CA PRO A 39 1.16 9.64 -3.97
C PRO A 39 -0.12 8.82 -4.22
N PRO A 40 -0.12 7.54 -3.80
CA PRO A 40 -1.34 6.72 -3.79
C PRO A 40 -2.45 7.41 -3.00
N GLY A 41 -3.70 7.17 -3.36
CA GLY A 41 -4.90 7.77 -2.78
C GLY A 41 -5.41 9.06 -3.45
N GLN A 42 -4.62 9.71 -4.31
CA GLN A 42 -4.95 11.03 -4.87
C GLN A 42 -5.57 11.00 -6.29
N HIS A 43 -5.95 9.83 -6.81
CA HIS A 43 -6.36 9.69 -8.23
C HIS A 43 -7.88 9.78 -8.47
N GLY A 44 -8.70 9.97 -7.44
CA GLY A 44 -10.14 10.27 -7.57
C GLY A 44 -10.94 9.31 -8.46
N ARG A 45 -10.57 8.03 -8.51
CA ARG A 45 -11.20 7.01 -9.38
C ARG A 45 -12.56 6.53 -8.84
N PHE A 46 -12.85 6.77 -7.57
CA PHE A 46 -14.11 6.37 -6.92
C PHE A 46 -15.02 7.58 -6.64
N PRO A 47 -16.36 7.38 -6.58
CA PRO A 47 -17.34 8.47 -6.41
C PRO A 47 -17.15 9.34 -5.16
N ILE A 48 -16.46 8.81 -4.14
CA ILE A 48 -16.21 9.47 -2.85
C ILE A 48 -14.73 9.92 -2.74
N GLY A 49 -13.95 9.80 -3.82
CA GLY A 49 -12.50 10.02 -3.84
C GLY A 49 -11.71 8.73 -3.60
N GLY A 50 -10.38 8.81 -3.70
CA GLY A 50 -9.49 7.65 -3.58
C GLY A 50 -9.19 6.96 -4.91
N ASP A 51 -8.21 6.07 -4.90
CA ASP A 51 -7.73 5.28 -6.04
C ASP A 51 -8.11 3.79 -5.97
N VAL A 52 -8.56 3.32 -4.81
CA VAL A 52 -9.03 1.95 -4.53
C VAL A 52 -10.34 1.95 -3.73
N ASP A 53 -11.16 0.91 -3.90
CA ASP A 53 -12.45 0.76 -3.20
C ASP A 53 -12.28 0.41 -1.71
N VAL A 54 -11.26 -0.42 -1.41
CA VAL A 54 -10.94 -0.86 -0.05
C VAL A 54 -9.43 -0.92 0.13
N ASP A 55 -8.94 -0.12 1.08
CA ASP A 55 -7.53 -0.08 1.50
C ASP A 55 -7.02 -1.48 1.84
N ALA A 56 -5.73 -1.72 1.55
CA ALA A 56 -5.12 -3.01 1.81
C ALA A 56 -5.22 -3.48 3.27
N GLY A 57 -5.05 -2.55 4.20
CA GLY A 57 -5.21 -2.79 5.64
C GLY A 57 -6.66 -3.01 6.09
N ALA A 58 -7.65 -2.57 5.31
CA ALA A 58 -9.07 -2.66 5.66
C ALA A 58 -9.76 -3.91 5.11
N ARG A 59 -9.16 -4.63 4.15
CA ARG A 59 -9.77 -5.80 3.49
C ARG A 59 -10.24 -6.90 4.45
N LYS A 60 -9.57 -7.09 5.58
CA LYS A 60 -9.93 -8.11 6.58
C LYS A 60 -10.85 -7.59 7.69
N ALA A 61 -11.14 -6.29 7.71
CA ALA A 61 -11.98 -5.66 8.73
C ALA A 61 -13.38 -6.27 8.77
N GLY A 62 -13.99 -6.56 7.61
CA GLY A 62 -15.32 -7.17 7.55
C GLY A 62 -15.39 -8.56 8.19
N GLY A 63 -14.39 -9.41 7.95
CA GLY A 63 -14.31 -10.73 8.58
C GLY A 63 -14.04 -10.65 10.09
N GLY A 64 -13.23 -9.68 10.52
CA GLY A 64 -13.00 -9.37 11.92
C GLY A 64 -14.25 -8.88 12.64
N ALA A 65 -14.98 -7.96 12.00
CA ALA A 65 -16.24 -7.42 12.50
C ALA A 65 -17.28 -8.54 12.69
N GLY A 66 -17.44 -9.41 11.68
CA GLY A 66 -18.38 -10.52 11.75
C GLY A 66 -18.11 -11.47 12.93
N ARG A 67 -16.85 -11.87 13.13
CA ARG A 67 -16.46 -12.69 14.30
C ARG A 67 -16.67 -11.94 15.61
N GLY A 68 -16.33 -10.66 15.61
CA GLY A 68 -16.51 -9.75 16.75
C GLY A 68 -17.96 -9.62 17.20
N ILE A 69 -18.90 -9.50 16.25
CA ILE A 69 -20.35 -9.45 16.52
C ILE A 69 -20.77 -10.69 17.31
N VAL A 70 -20.39 -11.88 16.84
CA VAL A 70 -20.81 -13.14 17.45
C VAL A 70 -20.27 -13.26 18.88
N ILE A 71 -18.96 -13.06 19.07
CA ILE A 71 -18.33 -13.16 20.39
C ILE A 71 -18.89 -12.10 21.34
N GLY A 72 -18.98 -10.86 20.89
CA GLY A 72 -19.49 -9.74 21.67
C GLY A 72 -20.95 -9.93 22.07
N ALA A 73 -21.80 -10.43 21.18
CA ALA A 73 -23.20 -10.73 21.46
C ALA A 73 -23.32 -11.80 22.55
N ILE A 74 -22.54 -12.87 22.48
CA ILE A 74 -22.55 -13.95 23.49
C ILE A 74 -22.15 -13.40 24.86
N VAL A 75 -21.05 -12.65 24.94
CA VAL A 75 -20.59 -12.05 26.21
C VAL A 75 -21.66 -11.08 26.76
N GLY A 76 -22.21 -10.21 25.92
CA GLY A 76 -23.28 -9.29 26.31
C GLY A 76 -24.55 -10.00 26.78
N ALA A 77 -24.94 -11.08 26.12
CA ALA A 77 -26.09 -11.90 26.50
C ALA A 77 -25.87 -12.60 27.85
N VAL A 78 -24.67 -13.13 28.10
CA VAL A 78 -24.33 -13.74 29.40
C VAL A 78 -24.43 -12.72 30.52
N ILE A 79 -23.86 -11.52 30.34
CA ILE A 79 -23.96 -10.43 31.34
C ILE A 79 -25.43 -10.02 31.55
N GLY A 80 -26.19 -9.86 30.46
CA GLY A 80 -27.61 -9.54 30.52
C GLY A 80 -28.44 -10.60 31.23
N ALA A 81 -28.14 -11.88 31.02
CA ALA A 81 -28.83 -13.01 31.64
C ALA A 81 -28.55 -13.07 33.15
N VAL A 82 -27.32 -12.77 33.57
CA VAL A 82 -26.95 -12.64 34.98
C VAL A 82 -27.70 -11.47 35.63
N ALA A 83 -27.81 -10.32 34.96
CA ALA A 83 -28.57 -9.18 35.46
C ALA A 83 -30.08 -9.48 35.57
N LEU A 84 -30.65 -10.15 34.57
CA LEU A 84 -32.03 -10.61 34.58
C LEU A 84 -32.30 -11.58 35.75
N ALA A 85 -31.41 -12.54 35.98
CA ALA A 85 -31.61 -13.57 37.00
C ALA A 85 -31.36 -13.09 38.44
N ILE A 86 -30.33 -12.27 38.66
CA ILE A 86 -29.91 -11.85 40.01
C ILE A 86 -30.55 -10.52 40.41
N MET A 87 -30.62 -9.57 39.48
CA MET A 87 -31.09 -8.22 39.75
C MET A 87 -32.56 -8.01 39.34
N GLN A 88 -33.24 -9.07 38.86
CA GLN A 88 -34.60 -9.00 38.31
C GLN A 88 -34.74 -7.90 37.25
N ALA A 89 -33.66 -7.66 36.48
CA ALA A 89 -33.65 -6.67 35.42
C ALA A 89 -34.69 -7.03 34.35
N SER A 90 -35.11 -6.07 33.52
CA SER A 90 -36.05 -6.37 32.45
C SER A 90 -35.39 -7.13 31.30
N VAL A 91 -36.18 -7.84 30.49
CA VAL A 91 -35.71 -8.47 29.24
C VAL A 91 -35.10 -7.43 28.28
N LEU A 92 -35.49 -6.15 28.40
CA LEU A 92 -34.86 -5.05 27.66
C LEU A 92 -33.38 -4.87 28.03
N VAL A 93 -33.00 -5.06 29.31
CA VAL A 93 -31.59 -4.97 29.73
C VAL A 93 -30.76 -6.08 29.09
N LEU A 94 -31.31 -7.30 28.97
CA LEU A 94 -30.66 -8.39 28.25
C LEU A 94 -30.48 -8.06 26.75
N ALA A 95 -31.53 -7.56 26.11
CA ALA A 95 -31.47 -7.18 24.69
C ALA A 95 -30.45 -6.07 24.43
N LEU A 96 -30.43 -5.04 25.29
CA LEU A 96 -29.48 -3.93 25.21
C LEU A 96 -28.05 -4.40 25.48
N ALA A 97 -27.82 -5.24 26.48
CA ALA A 97 -26.49 -5.78 26.78
C ALA A 97 -25.96 -6.65 25.63
N THR A 98 -26.82 -7.46 25.02
CA THR A 98 -26.48 -8.27 23.84
C THR A 98 -26.12 -7.39 22.64
N GLY A 99 -26.95 -6.38 22.36
CA GLY A 99 -26.73 -5.45 21.24
C GLY A 99 -25.46 -4.61 21.42
N LEU A 100 -25.23 -4.08 22.63
CA LEU A 100 -24.03 -3.32 22.95
C LEU A 100 -22.77 -4.20 22.88
N GLY A 101 -22.85 -5.43 23.38
CA GLY A 101 -21.77 -6.41 23.27
C GLY A 101 -21.44 -6.72 21.81
N ALA A 102 -22.46 -6.96 20.97
CA ALA A 102 -22.29 -7.18 19.54
C ALA A 102 -21.61 -6.00 18.84
N TYR A 103 -22.05 -4.78 19.15
CA TYR A 103 -21.49 -3.54 18.59
C TYR A 103 -20.01 -3.37 18.97
N LEU A 104 -19.68 -3.43 20.26
CA LEU A 104 -18.30 -3.30 20.74
C LEU A 104 -17.41 -4.44 20.23
N GLY A 105 -17.95 -5.65 20.20
CA GLY A 105 -17.27 -6.81 19.64
C GLY A 105 -16.95 -6.63 18.17
N SER A 106 -17.89 -6.12 17.36
CA SER A 106 -17.68 -5.83 15.94
C SER A 106 -16.54 -4.83 15.73
N LEU A 107 -16.50 -3.78 16.56
CA LEU A 107 -15.49 -2.74 16.48
C LEU A 107 -14.10 -3.29 16.83
N VAL A 108 -13.98 -3.97 17.97
CA VAL A 108 -12.70 -4.58 18.41
C VAL A 108 -12.23 -5.63 17.41
N GLY A 109 -13.14 -6.47 16.91
CA GLY A 109 -12.84 -7.51 15.93
C GLY A 109 -12.37 -6.94 14.59
N ALA A 110 -13.01 -5.87 14.11
CA ALA A 110 -12.57 -5.15 12.92
C ALA A 110 -11.17 -4.56 13.13
N LEU A 111 -10.96 -3.85 14.24
CA LEU A 111 -9.70 -3.18 14.54
C LEU A 111 -8.52 -4.15 14.72
N ALA A 112 -8.77 -5.33 15.30
CA ALA A 112 -7.76 -6.37 15.43
C ALA A 112 -7.31 -6.92 14.08
N MET A 113 -8.16 -6.86 13.05
CA MET A 113 -7.85 -7.31 11.70
C MET A 113 -7.28 -6.23 10.79
N THR A 114 -7.34 -4.96 11.21
CA THR A 114 -6.69 -3.82 10.52
C THR A 114 -5.33 -3.46 11.10
N ARG A 115 -4.95 -4.02 12.26
CA ARG A 115 -3.62 -3.83 12.83
C ARG A 115 -2.57 -4.53 11.98
N ASP A 116 -1.65 -3.72 11.50
CA ASP A 116 -0.44 -4.17 10.85
C ASP A 116 0.53 -4.74 11.90
N PRO A 117 0.87 -6.04 11.87
CA PRO A 117 1.80 -6.64 12.83
C PRO A 117 3.20 -5.99 12.79
N ASP A 118 3.56 -5.31 11.69
CA ASP A 118 4.86 -4.67 11.51
C ASP A 118 4.94 -3.25 12.14
N ARG A 119 3.81 -2.68 12.60
CA ARG A 119 3.77 -1.42 13.37
C ARG A 119 3.92 -1.61 14.88
N VAL A 120 4.15 -2.84 15.36
CA VAL A 120 4.38 -3.12 16.78
C VAL A 120 5.87 -2.89 17.10
N PRO A 121 6.22 -1.99 18.04
CA PRO A 121 7.61 -1.84 18.48
C PRO A 121 8.14 -3.18 19.02
N GLY A 122 9.11 -3.78 18.32
CA GLY A 122 9.75 -5.04 18.73
C GLY A 122 9.22 -6.32 18.09
N ALA A 123 8.40 -6.25 17.03
CA ALA A 123 8.09 -7.44 16.23
C ALA A 123 9.35 -7.95 15.50
N PRO A 124 9.61 -9.28 15.46
CA PRO A 124 10.67 -9.83 14.61
C PRO A 124 10.38 -9.46 13.16
N PRO A 125 11.41 -9.19 12.33
CA PRO A 125 11.21 -8.70 10.96
C PRO A 125 10.28 -9.65 10.20
N GLY A 126 9.06 -9.18 9.95
CA GLY A 126 8.11 -9.81 9.06
C GLY A 126 8.69 -9.93 7.65
N ARG A 127 8.08 -10.79 6.82
CA ARG A 127 8.50 -11.00 5.43
C ARG A 127 8.79 -9.66 4.75
N PRO A 128 9.83 -9.58 3.88
CA PRO A 128 10.19 -8.35 3.19
C PRO A 128 8.92 -7.74 2.60
N GLU A 129 8.63 -6.53 3.09
CA GLU A 129 7.50 -5.70 2.71
C GLU A 129 7.44 -5.69 1.17
N VAL A 130 6.48 -6.40 0.60
CA VAL A 130 6.14 -6.20 -0.81
C VAL A 130 5.44 -4.86 -0.81
N LYS A 131 6.20 -3.77 -1.00
CA LYS A 131 5.65 -2.42 -1.23
C LYS A 131 4.56 -2.56 -2.27
N THR A 132 3.32 -2.54 -1.80
CA THR A 132 2.16 -2.78 -2.65
C THR A 132 1.83 -1.51 -3.44
N GLU A 133 2.31 -0.38 -2.96
CA GLU A 133 2.07 0.94 -3.52
C GLU A 133 3.41 1.63 -3.84
N ARG A 134 3.43 2.34 -4.96
CA ARG A 134 4.60 3.08 -5.46
C ARG A 134 4.71 4.40 -4.69
N ASP A 135 5.90 4.71 -4.20
CA ASP A 135 6.14 5.99 -3.53
C ASP A 135 6.04 7.16 -4.51
N ALA A 136 5.51 8.29 -4.04
CA ALA A 136 5.48 9.53 -4.82
C ALA A 136 6.89 10.03 -5.14
N GLY A 137 7.01 10.77 -6.23
CA GLY A 137 8.26 11.44 -6.60
C GLY A 137 8.41 11.69 -8.09
N VAL A 138 9.58 12.19 -8.46
CA VAL A 138 9.98 12.36 -9.85
C VAL A 138 10.56 11.05 -10.34
N LEU A 139 10.01 10.52 -11.41
CA LEU A 139 10.51 9.31 -12.07
C LEU A 139 11.23 9.70 -13.35
N LEU A 140 12.45 9.19 -13.46
CA LEU A 140 13.24 9.21 -14.68
C LEU A 140 13.21 7.82 -15.30
N ALA A 141 12.47 7.67 -16.39
CA ALA A 141 12.40 6.44 -17.15
C ALA A 141 13.34 6.51 -18.35
N VAL A 142 14.13 5.46 -18.56
CA VAL A 142 14.98 5.30 -19.74
C VAL A 142 14.62 4.01 -20.46
N HIS A 143 14.36 4.13 -21.76
CA HIS A 143 14.23 3.01 -22.66
C HIS A 143 15.62 2.42 -22.92
N VAL A 144 15.74 1.10 -22.78
CA VAL A 144 17.01 0.40 -22.86
C VAL A 144 16.89 -0.85 -23.73
N GLU A 145 18.00 -1.25 -24.30
CA GLU A 145 18.17 -2.57 -24.88
C GLU A 145 18.71 -3.54 -23.83
N ALA A 146 18.70 -4.84 -24.13
CA ALA A 146 19.22 -5.85 -23.21
C ALA A 146 20.69 -5.59 -22.81
N GLN A 147 21.46 -4.94 -23.69
CA GLN A 147 22.88 -4.65 -23.51
C GLN A 147 23.13 -3.39 -22.67
N THR A 148 22.23 -2.40 -22.72
CA THR A 148 22.39 -1.10 -22.03
C THR A 148 21.65 -1.04 -20.70
N ARG A 149 20.85 -2.07 -20.39
CA ARG A 149 20.09 -2.21 -19.15
C ARG A 149 20.92 -2.00 -17.88
N ASP A 150 22.02 -2.74 -17.74
CA ASP A 150 22.80 -2.74 -16.50
C ASP A 150 23.51 -1.40 -16.32
N THR A 151 24.01 -0.81 -17.41
CA THR A 151 24.58 0.54 -17.43
C THR A 151 23.55 1.58 -16.98
N ALA A 152 22.32 1.54 -17.49
CA ALA A 152 21.26 2.47 -17.08
C ALA A 152 20.93 2.33 -15.60
N ALA A 153 20.77 1.09 -15.12
CA ALA A 153 20.50 0.83 -13.71
C ALA A 153 21.65 1.29 -12.80
N GLU A 154 22.90 1.14 -13.24
CA GLU A 154 24.08 1.61 -12.51
C GLU A 154 24.13 3.13 -12.45
N VAL A 155 23.89 3.83 -13.56
CA VAL A 155 23.86 5.31 -13.61
C VAL A 155 22.79 5.86 -12.67
N LEU A 156 21.57 5.31 -12.72
CA LEU A 156 20.48 5.74 -11.84
C LEU A 156 20.83 5.50 -10.36
N ARG A 157 21.46 4.35 -10.05
CA ARG A 157 21.90 4.04 -8.68
C ARG A 157 22.99 5.00 -8.20
N ALA A 158 23.98 5.26 -9.04
CA ALA A 158 25.08 6.18 -8.73
C ALA A 158 24.60 7.62 -8.57
N ALA A 159 23.57 8.02 -9.31
CA ALA A 159 22.93 9.33 -9.22
C ALA A 159 22.01 9.48 -8.00
N GLY A 160 21.82 8.44 -7.19
CA GLY A 160 21.04 8.51 -5.95
C GLY A 160 19.55 8.21 -6.12
N ALA A 161 19.14 7.48 -7.17
CA ALA A 161 17.77 7.00 -7.28
C ALA A 161 17.38 6.17 -6.05
N LYS A 162 16.27 6.53 -5.42
CA LYS A 162 15.78 5.87 -4.20
C LYS A 162 15.23 4.48 -4.46
N ASP A 163 14.55 4.33 -5.60
CA ASP A 163 14.02 3.06 -6.09
C ASP A 163 14.40 2.94 -7.57
N ILE A 164 14.77 1.72 -7.99
CA ILE A 164 15.09 1.42 -9.39
C ILE A 164 14.27 0.23 -9.84
N GLU A 165 13.47 0.46 -10.87
CA GLU A 165 12.43 -0.46 -11.31
C GLU A 165 12.58 -0.84 -12.77
N ARG A 166 12.11 -2.05 -13.08
CA ARG A 166 12.02 -2.60 -14.42
C ARG A 166 10.57 -2.60 -14.87
N ALA A 167 10.30 -2.00 -16.03
CA ALA A 167 9.01 -2.08 -16.71
C ALA A 167 9.18 -2.62 -18.14
N GLN A 168 8.08 -3.12 -18.70
CA GLN A 168 7.98 -3.54 -20.11
C GLN A 168 6.79 -2.82 -20.73
N GLY A 169 6.91 -2.41 -21.99
CA GLY A 169 5.83 -1.73 -22.72
C GLY A 169 6.21 -0.33 -23.18
N ARG A 170 5.20 0.49 -23.54
CA ARG A 170 5.38 1.92 -23.75
C ARG A 170 4.96 2.68 -22.50
N TRP A 171 5.48 3.89 -22.33
CA TRP A 171 5.10 4.75 -21.21
C TRP A 171 3.58 5.01 -21.13
N VAL A 172 2.88 5.07 -22.27
CA VAL A 172 1.43 5.24 -22.33
C VAL A 172 0.63 4.12 -21.64
N ASP A 173 1.27 2.96 -21.42
CA ASP A 173 0.67 1.80 -20.75
C ASP A 173 0.97 1.78 -19.24
N PHE A 174 1.60 2.84 -18.69
CA PHE A 174 1.97 2.91 -17.28
C PHE A 174 0.74 3.00 -16.37
N ASP A 175 0.62 2.02 -15.48
CA ASP A 175 -0.36 2.04 -14.38
C ASP A 175 0.36 2.35 -13.06
N PRO A 176 0.12 3.54 -12.45
CA PRO A 176 0.75 3.91 -11.17
C PRO A 176 0.37 2.98 -10.01
N LEU A 177 -0.72 2.22 -10.14
CA LEU A 177 -1.19 1.27 -9.12
C LEU A 177 -0.53 -0.10 -9.23
N THR A 178 0.23 -0.37 -10.30
CA THR A 178 0.98 -1.62 -10.43
C THR A 178 2.24 -1.56 -9.55
N PRO A 179 2.44 -2.55 -8.65
CA PRO A 179 3.61 -2.58 -7.77
C PRO A 179 4.92 -2.51 -8.54
N PRO A 180 5.93 -1.82 -8.00
CA PRO A 180 7.23 -1.72 -8.63
C PRO A 180 7.92 -3.08 -8.75
N VAL A 181 8.52 -3.38 -9.91
CA VAL A 181 9.31 -4.60 -10.13
C VAL A 181 10.79 -4.24 -10.01
N PRO A 182 11.51 -4.66 -8.96
CA PRO A 182 12.91 -4.30 -8.79
C PRO A 182 13.79 -4.82 -9.93
N VAL A 183 14.77 -4.03 -10.37
CA VAL A 183 15.75 -4.45 -11.41
C VAL A 183 16.64 -5.59 -10.90
N SER A 184 16.80 -5.70 -9.58
CA SER A 184 17.55 -6.71 -8.85
C SER A 184 16.79 -7.07 -7.58
N ARG A 185 16.46 -8.36 -7.37
CA ARG A 185 16.12 -8.86 -6.03
C ARG A 185 17.43 -8.82 -5.21
N PRO A 186 17.43 -8.36 -3.95
CA PRO A 186 18.57 -8.64 -3.08
C PRO A 186 18.82 -10.15 -2.98
#